data_AF-Q6X2R0-F1
#
_entry.id   AF-Q6X2R0-F1
#
_cell.length_a   1.000
_cell.length_b   1.000
_cell.length_c   1.000
_cell.angle_alpha   90.00
_cell.angle_beta   90.00
_cell.angle_gamma   90.00
#
_symmetry.space_group_name_H-M   'P 1'
#
loop_
_entity.id
_entity.type
_entity.pdbx_description
1 polymer ?
#
loop_
_entity_poly.entity_id
_entity_poly.type
_entity_poly.pdbx_seq_one_letter_code
_entity_poly.pdbx_strand_id
1 'polypeptide(L)'
;MRRSRLRHLGLAGLLVLGSLTAVGTLPASAADAPAHSPSSSEQPASAGLLDAMQRDFGLTRAEAEDRLAAEREATGIEPAARRAAGKAFGGSWFDADAGRLTVAVTSDATPSALRAVRATGAQARTVEHSAQQLDAAKARVDRLDAPAGVSSWRADRATNKVVVDVVAGERADNDVQSFLKQARATARVTVRTVPSAPQTFAAGTVGGDPYYTGNVRCSIGFSVHGGFVTAGHCGRAGAGVSGWDRSYIGTFQGSSFPDNDYAWVSVGSGWWTVPVVLGWGTVSDQLVRGSNVAPVGASICRSGSTTHWHCGTVLAHNETVNYSDGSVVHQLTKTSVCAEGGDSGGSFISGDQAQGVTSGGWGNCSSGGETWFQPVNEILNRYGLTLHTA
;
A
#
# COMPACT_ATOMS: atom_id res chain seq x y z
N MET A 1 61.43 15.12 7.42
CA MET A 1 60.99 15.39 8.81
C MET A 1 60.15 14.19 9.28
N ARG A 2 60.76 13.09 9.75
CA ARG A 2 60.85 12.61 11.17
C ARG A 2 59.56 12.85 11.99
N ARG A 3 58.80 11.79 12.31
CA ARG A 3 58.63 11.11 13.64
C ARG A 3 57.77 11.93 14.63
N SER A 4 56.86 11.43 15.48
CA SER A 4 56.48 10.08 15.94
C SER A 4 55.23 10.11 16.86
N ARG A 5 54.49 8.99 16.86
CA ARG A 5 53.72 8.27 17.91
C ARG A 5 53.72 8.74 19.39
N LEU A 6 52.60 8.41 20.08
CA LEU A 6 52.39 7.77 21.43
C LEU A 6 51.19 8.44 22.15
N ARG A 7 50.03 7.78 22.36
CA ARG A 7 49.63 6.76 23.36
C ARG A 7 50.01 7.10 24.80
N HIS A 8 48.99 7.39 25.63
CA HIS A 8 49.01 7.16 27.07
C HIS A 8 47.77 6.36 27.52
N LEU A 9 48.06 5.46 28.45
CA LEU A 9 47.28 4.36 29.01
C LEU A 9 47.48 4.46 30.55
N GLY A 10 46.47 4.05 31.32
CA GLY A 10 46.56 3.80 32.78
C GLY A 10 46.04 4.95 33.64
N LEU A 11 45.31 4.75 34.74
CA LEU A 11 45.30 3.58 35.64
C LEU A 11 43.97 3.48 36.42
N ALA A 12 43.68 2.26 36.87
CA ALA A 12 42.53 1.82 37.65
C ALA A 12 42.62 2.14 39.15
N GLY A 13 41.48 2.08 39.84
CA GLY A 13 41.38 2.00 41.30
C GLY A 13 40.12 1.22 41.73
N LEU A 14 40.33 0.01 42.25
CA LEU A 14 39.33 -0.87 42.87
C LEU A 14 38.73 -0.26 44.14
N LEU A 15 37.47 -0.59 44.44
CA LEU A 15 37.01 -0.78 45.82
C LEU A 15 35.87 -1.82 45.88
N VAL A 16 36.15 -2.91 46.59
CA VAL A 16 35.25 -4.00 46.96
C VAL A 16 34.73 -3.72 48.36
N LEU A 17 33.41 -3.86 48.57
CA LEU A 17 32.82 -4.12 49.88
C LEU A 17 31.63 -5.07 49.68
N GLY A 18 31.76 -6.27 50.24
CA GLY A 18 30.72 -7.28 50.26
C GLY A 18 29.81 -7.14 51.47
N SER A 19 28.60 -7.67 51.33
CA SER A 19 27.74 -8.04 52.46
C SER A 19 26.93 -9.29 52.07
N LEU A 20 27.22 -10.39 52.76
CA LEU A 20 26.45 -11.63 52.74
C LEU A 20 25.13 -11.43 53.47
N THR A 21 24.02 -11.88 52.87
CA THR A 21 22.82 -12.33 53.60
C THR A 21 22.29 -13.58 52.93
N ALA A 22 22.40 -14.72 53.62
CA ALA A 22 21.78 -15.99 53.25
C ALA A 22 20.36 -16.06 53.82
N VAL A 23 19.36 -16.31 52.98
CA VAL A 23 18.02 -16.75 53.42
C VAL A 23 17.44 -17.75 52.40
N GLY A 24 17.26 -18.99 52.87
CA GLY A 24 16.10 -19.85 52.60
C GLY A 24 15.82 -20.34 51.18
N THR A 25 16.25 -21.57 50.87
CA THR A 25 15.66 -22.38 49.79
C THR A 25 14.34 -23.01 50.27
N LEU A 26 13.21 -22.59 49.68
CA LEU A 26 11.95 -23.34 49.68
C LEU A 26 11.70 -23.85 48.26
N PRO A 27 11.27 -25.11 48.06
CA PRO A 27 10.91 -25.60 46.74
C PRO A 27 9.58 -24.98 46.32
N ALA A 28 9.60 -24.19 45.25
CA ALA A 28 8.38 -23.77 44.59
C ALA A 28 7.83 -24.97 43.80
N SER A 29 6.79 -25.59 44.33
CA SER A 29 5.93 -26.50 43.59
C SER A 29 5.33 -25.73 42.40
N ALA A 30 5.80 -26.02 41.19
CA ALA A 30 5.13 -25.59 39.97
C ALA A 30 3.81 -26.36 39.89
N ALA A 31 2.74 -25.70 40.34
CA ALA A 31 1.37 -26.15 40.13
C ALA A 31 1.12 -26.32 38.63
N ASP A 32 0.36 -27.36 38.31
CA ASP A 32 -0.07 -27.78 36.98
C ASP A 32 -0.31 -26.63 36.02
N ALA A 33 0.51 -26.59 34.96
CA ALA A 33 0.15 -25.86 33.76
C ALA A 33 -1.13 -26.49 33.21
N PRO A 34 -2.19 -25.71 32.94
CA PRO A 34 -3.39 -26.26 32.31
C PRO A 34 -2.97 -26.92 31.00
N ALA A 35 -3.41 -28.16 30.85
CA ALA A 35 -3.22 -28.97 29.65
C ALA A 35 -3.52 -28.15 28.39
N HIS A 36 -2.61 -28.27 27.42
CA HIS A 36 -2.78 -28.03 26.00
C HIS A 36 -4.25 -27.80 25.62
N SER A 37 -4.62 -26.54 25.40
CA SER A 37 -5.86 -26.22 24.72
C SER A 37 -5.85 -26.96 23.38
N PRO A 38 -6.92 -27.71 23.04
CA PRO A 38 -7.00 -28.38 21.76
C PRO A 38 -6.85 -27.32 20.66
N SER A 39 -6.00 -27.67 19.68
CA SER A 39 -5.84 -27.06 18.36
C SER A 39 -7.01 -26.16 17.96
N SER A 40 -6.69 -24.91 17.60
CA SER A 40 -7.54 -23.96 16.89
C SER A 40 -8.58 -24.66 16.02
N SER A 41 -9.80 -24.77 16.55
CA SER A 41 -10.96 -25.14 15.77
C SER A 41 -11.12 -24.09 14.66
N GLU A 42 -11.28 -24.58 13.45
CA GLU A 42 -11.46 -23.82 12.22
C GLU A 42 -12.50 -22.73 12.45
N GLN A 43 -12.09 -21.47 12.36
CA GLN A 43 -13.07 -20.40 12.24
C GLN A 43 -13.76 -20.57 10.88
N PRO A 44 -15.10 -20.72 10.84
CA PRO A 44 -15.80 -20.83 9.57
C PRO A 44 -15.53 -19.60 8.71
N ALA A 45 -15.46 -19.80 7.40
CA ALA A 45 -15.30 -18.73 6.44
C ALA A 45 -16.38 -17.65 6.64
N SER A 46 -16.01 -16.37 6.51
CA SER A 46 -16.98 -15.29 6.68
C SER A 46 -18.08 -15.38 5.62
N ALA A 47 -19.30 -14.99 5.97
CA ALA A 47 -20.42 -15.01 5.02
C ALA A 47 -20.10 -14.21 3.74
N GLY A 48 -19.47 -13.04 3.89
CA GLY A 48 -19.04 -12.22 2.74
C GLY A 48 -18.00 -12.89 1.84
N LEU A 49 -17.09 -13.72 2.39
CA LEU A 49 -16.15 -14.51 1.59
C LEU A 49 -16.90 -15.56 0.76
N LEU A 50 -17.82 -16.29 1.39
CA LEU A 50 -18.61 -17.31 0.71
C LEU A 50 -19.52 -16.72 -0.38
N ASP A 51 -20.12 -15.56 -0.13
CA ASP A 51 -20.92 -14.84 -1.14
C ASP A 51 -20.07 -14.40 -2.33
N ALA A 52 -18.83 -13.93 -2.09
CA ALA A 52 -17.90 -13.60 -3.16
C ALA A 52 -17.49 -14.84 -3.97
N MET A 53 -17.18 -15.96 -3.31
CA MET A 53 -16.83 -17.21 -4.00
C MET A 53 -17.98 -17.77 -4.85
N GLN A 54 -19.22 -17.72 -4.34
CA GLN A 54 -20.39 -18.13 -5.11
C GLN A 54 -20.55 -17.28 -6.37
N ARG A 55 -20.43 -15.96 -6.24
CA ARG A 55 -20.59 -15.02 -7.36
C ARG A 55 -19.46 -15.15 -8.39
N ASP A 56 -18.21 -15.25 -7.93
CA ASP A 56 -17.03 -15.15 -8.80
C ASP A 56 -16.59 -16.50 -9.38
N PHE A 57 -16.86 -17.61 -8.69
CA PHE A 57 -16.55 -18.96 -9.17
C PHE A 57 -17.79 -19.75 -9.60
N GLY A 58 -19.00 -19.23 -9.43
CA GLY A 58 -20.24 -19.93 -9.78
C GLY A 58 -20.52 -21.15 -8.90
N LEU A 59 -19.97 -21.18 -7.69
CA LEU A 59 -20.14 -22.27 -6.72
C LEU A 59 -21.43 -22.09 -5.92
N THR A 60 -21.97 -23.18 -5.39
CA THR A 60 -22.88 -23.13 -4.24
C THR A 60 -22.11 -22.82 -2.96
N ARG A 61 -22.82 -22.39 -1.91
CA ARG A 61 -22.20 -22.14 -0.60
C ARG A 61 -21.44 -23.38 -0.07
N ALA A 62 -22.03 -24.56 -0.18
CA ALA A 62 -21.41 -25.81 0.26
C ALA A 62 -20.13 -26.11 -0.54
N GLU A 63 -20.16 -25.96 -1.87
CA GLU A 63 -18.97 -26.15 -2.71
C GLU A 63 -17.87 -25.11 -2.41
N ALA A 64 -18.23 -23.88 -2.03
CA ALA A 64 -17.26 -22.86 -1.60
C ALA A 64 -16.61 -23.24 -0.25
N GLU A 65 -17.39 -23.75 0.70
CA GLU A 65 -16.89 -24.26 1.98
C GLU A 65 -15.95 -25.48 1.77
N ASP A 66 -16.36 -26.45 0.96
CA ASP A 66 -15.55 -27.63 0.60
C ASP A 66 -14.26 -27.23 -0.10
N ARG A 67 -14.32 -26.27 -1.03
CA ARG A 67 -13.15 -25.74 -1.72
C ARG A 67 -12.17 -25.08 -0.74
N LEU A 68 -12.64 -24.26 0.18
CA LEU A 68 -11.78 -23.64 1.19
C LEU A 68 -11.14 -24.68 2.12
N ALA A 69 -11.83 -25.76 2.46
CA ALA A 69 -11.25 -26.86 3.22
C ALA A 69 -10.14 -27.56 2.41
N ALA A 70 -10.41 -27.89 1.15
CA ALA A 70 -9.45 -28.52 0.24
C ALA A 70 -8.20 -27.66 -0.03
N GLU A 71 -8.37 -26.34 -0.23
CA GLU A 71 -7.27 -25.40 -0.43
C GLU A 71 -6.40 -25.26 0.84
N ARG A 72 -7.01 -25.29 2.03
CA ARG A 72 -6.29 -25.30 3.31
C ARG A 72 -5.48 -26.57 3.50
N GLU A 73 -6.08 -27.74 3.23
CA GLU A 73 -5.36 -29.02 3.27
C GLU A 73 -4.19 -29.02 2.29
N ALA A 74 -4.44 -28.66 1.02
CA ALA A 74 -3.42 -28.57 -0.02
C ALA A 74 -2.25 -27.66 0.38
N THR A 75 -2.54 -26.50 0.95
CA THR A 75 -1.53 -25.56 1.47
C THR A 75 -0.75 -26.16 2.64
N GLY A 76 -1.41 -26.89 3.53
CA GLY A 76 -0.78 -27.55 4.68
C GLY A 76 0.19 -28.66 4.30
N ILE A 77 -0.13 -29.46 3.27
CA ILE A 77 0.69 -30.62 2.86
C ILE A 77 1.79 -30.27 1.85
N GLU A 78 1.69 -29.14 1.13
CA GLU A 78 2.62 -28.77 0.04
C GLU A 78 4.10 -28.80 0.46
N PRO A 79 4.52 -28.23 1.62
CA PRO A 79 5.93 -28.23 1.98
C PRO A 79 6.49 -29.64 2.20
N ALA A 80 5.68 -30.55 2.76
CA ALA A 80 6.07 -31.94 2.97
C ALA A 80 6.14 -32.68 1.63
N ALA A 81 5.16 -32.49 0.76
CA ALA A 81 5.11 -33.11 -0.57
C ALA A 81 6.29 -32.65 -1.45
N ARG A 82 6.64 -31.36 -1.40
CA ARG A 82 7.82 -30.80 -2.07
C ARG A 82 9.13 -31.40 -1.54
N ARG A 83 9.28 -31.53 -0.21
CA ARG A 83 10.46 -32.20 0.39
C ARG A 83 10.56 -33.67 -0.02
N ALA A 84 9.42 -34.37 -0.07
CA ALA A 84 9.36 -35.76 -0.51
C ALA A 84 9.77 -35.94 -1.98
N ALA A 85 9.41 -35.00 -2.85
CA ALA A 85 9.81 -35.00 -4.26
C ALA A 85 11.32 -34.71 -4.46
N GLY A 86 11.95 -33.95 -3.55
CA GLY A 86 13.37 -33.65 -3.58
C GLY A 86 13.82 -32.98 -4.89
N LYS A 87 14.92 -33.47 -5.48
CA LYS A 87 15.47 -32.93 -6.75
C LYS A 87 14.54 -33.15 -7.95
N ALA A 88 13.65 -34.13 -7.87
CA ALA A 88 12.70 -34.46 -8.93
C ALA A 88 11.46 -33.54 -8.92
N PHE A 89 11.34 -32.61 -7.96
CA PHE A 89 10.22 -31.68 -7.88
C PHE A 89 10.09 -30.83 -9.15
N GLY A 90 8.98 -31.00 -9.88
CA GLY A 90 8.61 -30.28 -11.10
C GLY A 90 7.73 -29.05 -10.87
N GLY A 91 7.21 -28.89 -9.66
CA GLY A 91 6.27 -27.83 -9.27
C GLY A 91 5.04 -28.39 -8.57
N SER A 92 4.16 -27.52 -8.10
CA SER A 92 2.91 -27.87 -7.43
C SER A 92 1.81 -26.87 -7.80
N TRP A 93 0.55 -27.31 -7.83
CA TRP A 93 -0.63 -26.45 -8.01
C TRP A 93 -1.86 -27.11 -7.35
N PHE A 94 -2.84 -26.29 -7.00
CA PHE A 94 -4.16 -26.79 -6.59
C PHE A 94 -4.97 -27.13 -7.86
N ASP A 95 -5.38 -28.39 -7.96
CA ASP A 95 -6.30 -28.83 -9.00
C ASP A 95 -7.73 -28.61 -8.48
N ALA A 96 -8.38 -27.57 -8.98
CA ALA A 96 -9.71 -27.17 -8.53
C ALA A 96 -10.79 -28.21 -8.88
N ASP A 97 -10.66 -28.89 -10.02
CA ASP A 97 -11.62 -29.91 -10.45
C ASP A 97 -11.48 -31.16 -9.58
N ALA A 98 -10.25 -31.51 -9.20
CA ALA A 98 -9.98 -32.66 -8.35
C ALA A 98 -9.95 -32.36 -6.85
N GLY A 99 -10.14 -31.08 -6.47
CA GLY A 99 -10.14 -30.57 -5.10
C GLY A 99 -8.86 -30.89 -4.31
N ARG A 100 -7.70 -30.99 -4.96
CA ARG A 100 -6.47 -31.52 -4.33
C ARG A 100 -5.19 -30.87 -4.84
N LEU A 101 -4.15 -30.91 -4.00
CA LEU A 101 -2.79 -30.57 -4.41
C LEU A 101 -2.30 -31.59 -5.45
N THR A 102 -1.83 -31.08 -6.59
CA THR A 102 -1.03 -31.87 -7.54
C THR A 102 0.44 -31.46 -7.44
N VAL A 103 1.32 -32.44 -7.33
CA VAL A 103 2.77 -32.30 -7.32
C VAL A 103 3.34 -32.93 -8.58
N ALA A 104 3.96 -32.09 -9.40
CA ALA A 104 4.73 -32.53 -10.54
C ALA A 104 6.07 -33.13 -10.09
N VAL A 105 6.42 -34.25 -10.68
CA VAL A 105 7.65 -35.01 -10.41
C VAL A 105 8.26 -35.44 -11.74
N THR A 106 9.58 -35.29 -11.89
CA THR A 106 10.25 -35.67 -13.14
C THR A 106 10.25 -37.19 -13.35
N SER A 107 10.38 -37.62 -14.60
CA SER A 107 10.35 -39.05 -14.96
C SER A 107 11.49 -39.89 -14.36
N ASP A 108 12.59 -39.25 -13.95
CA ASP A 108 13.72 -39.86 -13.26
C ASP A 108 13.55 -39.94 -11.73
N ALA A 109 12.39 -39.53 -11.20
CA ALA A 109 12.06 -39.68 -9.79
C ALA A 109 12.12 -41.15 -9.36
N THR A 110 12.72 -41.42 -8.20
CA THR A 110 12.74 -42.78 -7.66
C THR A 110 11.31 -43.23 -7.29
N PRO A 111 10.99 -44.53 -7.39
CA PRO A 111 9.70 -45.05 -6.92
C PRO A 111 9.41 -44.73 -5.45
N SER A 112 10.45 -44.58 -4.61
CA SER A 112 10.29 -44.16 -3.21
C SER A 112 9.88 -42.70 -3.08
N ALA A 113 10.43 -41.78 -3.89
CA ALA A 113 10.02 -40.37 -3.90
C ALA A 113 8.54 -40.23 -4.33
N LEU A 114 8.13 -40.96 -5.37
CA LEU A 114 6.73 -40.98 -5.82
C LEU A 114 5.77 -41.47 -4.72
N ARG A 115 6.14 -42.54 -4.00
CA ARG A 115 5.35 -43.03 -2.86
C ARG A 115 5.31 -42.03 -1.71
N ALA A 116 6.44 -41.39 -1.40
CA ALA A 116 6.52 -40.39 -0.34
C ALA A 116 5.64 -39.16 -0.66
N VAL A 117 5.62 -38.69 -1.91
CA VAL A 117 4.72 -37.61 -2.35
C VAL A 117 3.26 -38.03 -2.17
N ARG A 118 2.87 -39.21 -2.66
CA ARG A 118 1.48 -39.70 -2.51
C ARG A 118 1.07 -39.91 -1.06
N ALA A 119 1.99 -40.31 -0.20
CA ALA A 119 1.75 -40.49 1.24
C ALA A 119 1.41 -39.17 1.96
N THR A 120 1.68 -38.00 1.35
CA THR A 120 1.24 -36.71 1.89
C THR A 120 -0.22 -36.38 1.61
N GLY A 121 -0.92 -37.18 0.79
CA GLY A 121 -2.28 -36.88 0.30
C GLY A 121 -2.30 -36.18 -1.06
N ALA A 122 -1.15 -35.73 -1.56
CA ALA A 122 -1.04 -35.08 -2.86
C ALA A 122 -1.19 -36.07 -4.05
N GLN A 123 -1.78 -35.58 -5.14
CA GLN A 123 -1.71 -36.25 -6.43
C GLN A 123 -0.33 -36.07 -7.04
N ALA A 124 0.24 -37.13 -7.60
CA ALA A 124 1.54 -37.05 -8.27
C ALA A 124 1.37 -37.10 -9.79
N ARG A 125 1.93 -36.12 -10.51
CA ARG A 125 1.91 -36.06 -11.97
C ARG A 125 3.34 -36.09 -12.53
N THR A 126 3.61 -36.99 -13.46
CA THR A 126 4.93 -37.05 -14.09
C THR A 126 5.08 -35.93 -15.13
N VAL A 127 6.24 -35.26 -15.12
CA VAL A 127 6.59 -34.16 -16.04
C VAL A 127 8.01 -34.30 -16.60
N GLU A 128 8.35 -33.51 -17.62
CA GLU A 128 9.64 -33.56 -18.32
C GLU A 128 10.75 -32.79 -17.58
N HIS A 129 10.41 -31.64 -17.00
CA HIS A 129 11.37 -30.71 -16.41
C HIS A 129 11.14 -30.51 -14.91
N SER A 130 12.23 -30.44 -14.15
CA SER A 130 12.17 -30.05 -12.75
C SER A 130 11.83 -28.55 -12.62
N ALA A 131 11.34 -28.14 -11.46
CA ALA A 131 11.06 -26.75 -11.16
C ALA A 131 12.33 -25.89 -11.32
N GLN A 132 13.48 -26.42 -10.90
CA GLN A 132 14.78 -25.77 -11.04
C GLN A 132 15.16 -25.56 -12.51
N GLN A 133 14.92 -26.55 -13.38
CA GLN A 133 15.19 -26.43 -14.81
C GLN A 133 14.28 -25.37 -15.46
N LEU A 134 12.99 -25.36 -15.11
CA LEU A 134 12.04 -24.35 -15.59
C LEU A 134 12.41 -22.94 -15.11
N ASP A 135 12.85 -22.79 -13.86
CA ASP A 135 13.26 -21.49 -13.32
C ASP A 135 14.53 -20.99 -13.99
N ALA A 136 15.50 -21.88 -14.22
CA ALA A 136 16.69 -21.55 -14.99
C ALA A 136 16.34 -21.13 -16.43
N ALA A 137 15.32 -21.74 -17.04
CA ALA A 137 14.84 -21.37 -18.37
C ALA A 137 14.16 -19.99 -18.38
N LYS A 138 13.24 -19.73 -17.44
CA LYS A 138 12.63 -18.41 -17.25
C LYS A 138 13.68 -17.33 -16.99
N ALA A 139 14.66 -17.60 -16.13
CA ALA A 139 15.72 -16.66 -15.77
C ALA A 139 16.60 -16.23 -16.96
N ARG A 140 16.65 -17.02 -18.04
CA ARG A 140 17.33 -16.60 -19.27
C ARG A 140 16.43 -15.70 -20.13
N VAL A 141 15.10 -15.90 -20.11
CA VAL A 141 14.13 -14.99 -20.74
C VAL A 141 14.07 -13.65 -20.00
N ASP A 142 14.24 -13.65 -18.67
CA ASP A 142 14.31 -12.44 -17.82
C ASP A 142 15.42 -11.45 -18.23
N ARG A 143 16.39 -11.89 -19.03
CA ARG A 143 17.54 -11.08 -19.49
C ARG A 143 17.32 -10.42 -20.85
N LEU A 144 16.18 -10.70 -21.49
CA LEU A 144 15.84 -10.15 -22.78
C LEU A 144 15.08 -8.83 -22.59
N ASP A 145 15.32 -7.87 -23.48
CA ASP A 145 14.55 -6.62 -23.51
C ASP A 145 13.20 -6.87 -24.17
N ALA A 146 12.12 -6.82 -23.37
CA ALA A 146 10.77 -7.10 -23.83
C ALA A 146 10.11 -5.84 -24.44
N PRO A 147 9.56 -5.90 -25.66
CA PRO A 147 8.79 -4.80 -26.25
C PRO A 147 7.39 -4.70 -25.61
N ALA A 148 6.71 -3.56 -25.79
CA ALA A 148 5.40 -3.29 -25.19
C ALA A 148 4.31 -4.32 -25.55
N GLY A 149 4.41 -4.97 -26.72
CA GLY A 149 3.50 -6.03 -27.15
C GLY A 149 3.66 -7.36 -26.39
N VAL A 150 4.73 -7.53 -25.60
CA VAL A 150 4.93 -8.69 -24.71
C VAL A 150 4.42 -8.34 -23.32
N SER A 151 3.35 -9.01 -22.90
CA SER A 151 2.63 -8.70 -21.67
C SER A 151 3.24 -9.33 -20.42
N SER A 152 3.69 -10.59 -20.48
CA SER A 152 4.32 -11.27 -19.35
C SER A 152 5.02 -12.57 -19.77
N TRP A 153 5.83 -13.15 -18.89
CA TRP A 153 6.32 -14.52 -19.04
C TRP A 153 6.52 -15.22 -17.70
N ARG A 154 6.33 -16.53 -17.66
CA ARG A 154 6.40 -17.34 -16.43
C ARG A 154 6.93 -18.75 -16.67
N ALA A 155 7.48 -19.36 -15.62
CA ALA A 155 7.64 -20.81 -15.52
C ALA A 155 6.29 -21.42 -15.09
N ASP A 156 5.56 -22.01 -16.03
CA ASP A 156 4.25 -22.60 -15.78
C ASP A 156 4.40 -24.06 -15.32
N ARG A 157 4.10 -24.31 -14.05
CA ARG A 157 4.29 -25.63 -13.41
C ARG A 157 3.29 -26.67 -13.92
N ALA A 158 2.05 -26.27 -14.16
CA ALA A 158 0.97 -27.17 -14.57
C ALA A 158 1.17 -27.69 -15.99
N THR A 159 1.62 -26.82 -16.91
CA THR A 159 1.95 -27.20 -18.29
C THR A 159 3.41 -27.62 -18.48
N ASN A 160 4.24 -27.46 -17.44
CA ASN A 160 5.67 -27.77 -17.40
C ASN A 160 6.49 -27.08 -18.50
N LYS A 161 6.19 -25.80 -18.78
CA LYS A 161 6.81 -25.01 -19.86
C LYS A 161 7.07 -23.56 -19.42
N VAL A 162 7.91 -22.85 -20.15
CA VAL A 162 7.92 -21.38 -20.08
C VAL A 162 6.80 -20.85 -20.97
N VAL A 163 5.93 -20.00 -20.44
CA VAL A 163 4.83 -19.39 -21.19
C VAL A 163 5.10 -17.90 -21.31
N VAL A 164 4.99 -17.36 -22.53
CA VAL A 164 5.05 -15.92 -22.82
C VAL A 164 3.66 -15.48 -23.30
N ASP A 165 3.12 -14.46 -22.65
CA ASP A 165 1.86 -13.82 -23.01
C ASP A 165 2.12 -12.59 -23.88
N VAL A 166 1.45 -12.53 -25.02
CA VAL A 166 1.58 -11.46 -26.03
C VAL A 166 0.23 -10.80 -26.24
N VAL A 167 0.20 -9.47 -26.37
CA VAL A 167 -1.02 -8.73 -26.67
C VAL A 167 -1.51 -9.11 -28.06
N ALA A 168 -2.78 -9.52 -28.18
CA ALA A 168 -3.31 -10.15 -29.40
C ALA A 168 -3.11 -9.29 -30.66
N GLY A 169 -3.31 -7.97 -30.56
CA GLY A 169 -3.11 -7.02 -31.66
C GLY A 169 -1.64 -6.80 -32.06
N GLU A 170 -0.71 -7.05 -31.16
CA GLU A 170 0.74 -6.81 -31.35
C GLU A 170 1.49 -8.07 -31.77
N ARG A 171 0.79 -9.20 -31.94
CA ARG A 171 1.45 -10.49 -32.19
C ARG A 171 2.30 -10.48 -33.47
N ALA A 172 1.90 -9.75 -34.51
CA ALA A 172 2.62 -9.68 -35.78
C ALA A 172 3.73 -8.62 -35.79
N ASP A 173 3.88 -7.84 -34.72
CA ASP A 173 4.91 -6.80 -34.63
C ASP A 173 6.33 -7.38 -34.71
N ASN A 174 7.22 -6.66 -35.38
CA ASN A 174 8.59 -7.12 -35.66
C ASN A 174 9.41 -7.27 -34.37
N ASP A 175 9.26 -6.35 -33.41
CA ASP A 175 10.00 -6.39 -32.15
C ASP A 175 9.48 -7.53 -31.27
N VAL A 176 8.15 -7.73 -31.24
CA VAL A 176 7.53 -8.90 -30.58
C VAL A 176 8.04 -10.21 -31.19
N GLN A 177 8.08 -10.33 -32.52
CA GLN A 177 8.59 -11.53 -33.18
C GLN A 177 10.09 -11.74 -32.92
N SER A 178 10.89 -10.68 -32.90
CA SER A 178 12.31 -10.71 -32.54
C SER A 178 12.50 -11.23 -31.11
N PHE A 179 11.76 -10.67 -30.14
CA PHE A 179 11.77 -11.14 -28.75
C PHE A 179 11.39 -12.62 -28.66
N LEU A 180 10.31 -13.04 -29.32
CA LEU A 180 9.87 -14.44 -29.31
C LEU A 180 10.91 -15.39 -29.92
N LYS A 181 11.63 -14.96 -30.96
CA LYS A 181 12.74 -15.73 -31.55
C LYS A 181 13.88 -15.90 -30.53
N GLN A 182 14.27 -14.83 -29.86
CA GLN A 182 15.32 -14.86 -28.82
C GLN A 182 14.92 -15.73 -27.62
N ALA A 183 13.67 -15.59 -27.17
CA ALA A 183 13.12 -16.38 -26.07
C ALA A 183 13.11 -17.88 -26.42
N ARG A 184 12.69 -18.25 -27.64
CA ARG A 184 12.68 -19.65 -28.13
C ARG A 184 14.08 -20.23 -28.33
N ALA A 185 15.06 -19.41 -28.71
CA ALA A 185 16.46 -19.85 -28.80
C ALA A 185 17.06 -20.15 -27.42
N THR A 186 16.47 -19.58 -26.37
CA THR A 186 16.99 -19.60 -25.01
C THR A 186 16.29 -20.62 -24.11
N ALA A 187 15.00 -20.88 -24.37
CA ALA A 187 14.15 -21.79 -23.61
C ALA A 187 13.03 -22.36 -24.49
N ARG A 188 12.47 -23.51 -24.08
CA ARG A 188 11.25 -24.05 -24.71
C ARG A 188 10.05 -23.22 -24.27
N VAL A 189 9.64 -22.29 -25.14
CA VAL A 189 8.60 -21.29 -24.88
C VAL A 189 7.30 -21.66 -25.61
N THR A 190 6.18 -21.62 -24.89
CA THR A 190 4.84 -21.57 -25.46
C THR A 190 4.37 -20.13 -25.48
N VAL A 191 3.75 -19.70 -26.58
CA VAL A 191 3.20 -18.35 -26.70
C VAL A 191 1.68 -18.42 -26.55
N ARG A 192 1.13 -17.59 -25.68
CA ARG A 192 -0.31 -17.36 -25.53
C ARG A 192 -0.62 -15.91 -25.86
N THR A 193 -1.84 -15.65 -26.33
CA THR A 193 -2.33 -14.29 -26.58
C THR A 193 -3.25 -13.84 -25.45
N VAL A 194 -3.09 -12.59 -25.04
CA VAL A 194 -3.95 -11.88 -24.08
C VAL A 194 -4.61 -10.68 -24.77
N PRO A 195 -5.80 -10.23 -24.33
CA PRO A 195 -6.51 -9.13 -24.99
C PRO A 195 -5.78 -7.79 -24.86
N SER A 196 -5.09 -7.55 -23.74
CA SER A 196 -4.37 -6.30 -23.46
C SER A 196 -3.20 -6.55 -22.51
N ALA A 197 -2.25 -5.62 -22.47
CA ALA A 197 -1.19 -5.62 -21.47
C ALA A 197 -1.76 -5.20 -20.09
N PRO A 198 -1.21 -5.70 -18.96
CA PRO A 198 -1.56 -5.23 -17.64
C PRO A 198 -1.12 -3.78 -17.46
N GLN A 199 -1.92 -3.01 -16.74
CA GLN A 199 -1.60 -1.65 -16.32
C GLN A 199 -1.54 -1.60 -14.80
N THR A 200 -0.72 -0.71 -14.24
CA THR A 200 -0.74 -0.43 -12.81
C THR A 200 -2.06 0.25 -12.46
N PHE A 201 -2.72 -0.21 -11.39
CA PHE A 201 -3.84 0.52 -10.80
C PHE A 201 -3.28 1.70 -10.00
N ALA A 202 -3.94 2.85 -10.10
CA ALA A 202 -3.62 4.08 -9.35
C ALA A 202 -4.86 4.52 -8.56
N ALA A 203 -4.74 5.58 -7.76
CA ALA A 203 -5.83 6.13 -6.94
C ALA A 203 -6.24 7.55 -7.38
N GLY A 204 -7.43 7.96 -6.95
CA GLY A 204 -7.89 9.35 -7.10
C GLY A 204 -7.31 10.26 -6.01
N THR A 205 -7.23 11.56 -6.27
CA THR A 205 -6.87 12.56 -5.26
C THR A 205 -8.10 12.91 -4.42
N VAL A 206 -8.20 12.33 -3.22
CA VAL A 206 -9.32 12.58 -2.30
C VAL A 206 -8.90 13.60 -1.24
N GLY A 207 -9.74 14.59 -0.96
CA GLY A 207 -9.48 15.55 0.12
C GLY A 207 -9.31 14.83 1.47
N GLY A 208 -8.26 15.17 2.22
CA GLY A 208 -7.89 14.51 3.47
C GLY A 208 -6.77 13.47 3.34
N ASP A 209 -6.60 12.84 2.17
CA ASP A 209 -5.54 11.84 1.94
C ASP A 209 -4.14 12.40 2.20
N PRO A 210 -3.19 11.58 2.70
CA PRO A 210 -1.80 12.00 2.82
C PRO A 210 -1.13 12.08 1.44
N TYR A 211 -0.33 13.13 1.26
CA TYR A 211 0.72 13.16 0.25
C TYR A 211 2.06 13.50 0.90
N TYR A 212 3.14 13.19 0.18
CA TYR A 212 4.51 13.37 0.64
C TYR A 212 5.29 14.24 -0.35
N THR A 213 6.08 15.16 0.18
CA THR A 213 7.05 15.93 -0.59
C THR A 213 8.35 16.06 0.20
N GLY A 214 9.43 15.49 -0.34
CA GLY A 214 10.65 15.25 0.44
C GLY A 214 10.36 14.44 1.71
N ASN A 215 10.68 15.01 2.87
CA ASN A 215 10.43 14.41 4.19
C ASN A 215 9.14 14.94 4.86
N VAL A 216 8.35 15.77 4.17
CA VAL A 216 7.13 16.38 4.71
C VAL A 216 5.92 15.52 4.33
N ARG A 217 5.03 15.30 5.29
CA ARG A 217 3.68 14.75 5.07
C ARG A 217 2.67 15.88 5.27
N CYS A 218 1.80 16.05 4.30
CA CYS A 218 0.64 16.94 4.37
C CYS A 218 -0.60 16.20 3.85
N SER A 219 -1.75 16.87 3.90
CA SER A 219 -3.01 16.37 3.40
C SER A 219 -3.47 17.10 2.14
N ILE A 220 -4.12 16.35 1.25
CA ILE A 220 -4.79 16.89 0.06
C ILE A 220 -5.98 17.75 0.53
N GLY A 221 -6.13 18.95 -0.02
CA GLY A 221 -7.24 19.85 0.30
C GLY A 221 -8.47 19.54 -0.52
N PHE A 222 -8.52 20.02 -1.75
CA PHE A 222 -9.63 19.75 -2.67
C PHE A 222 -9.11 19.49 -4.07
N SER A 223 -9.72 18.53 -4.76
CA SER A 223 -9.50 18.35 -6.19
C SER A 223 -9.94 19.58 -6.98
N VAL A 224 -9.06 20.03 -7.87
CA VAL A 224 -9.36 21.01 -8.92
C VAL A 224 -9.13 20.33 -10.26
N HIS A 225 -9.68 20.84 -11.35
CA HIS A 225 -9.37 20.27 -12.66
C HIS A 225 -7.85 20.33 -12.93
N GLY A 226 -7.26 19.15 -13.16
CA GLY A 226 -5.82 18.99 -13.38
C GLY A 226 -4.96 18.86 -12.12
N GLY A 227 -5.53 18.84 -10.91
CA GLY A 227 -4.74 18.81 -9.68
C GLY A 227 -5.50 18.80 -8.37
N PHE A 228 -4.84 19.27 -7.31
CA PHE A 228 -5.48 19.58 -6.03
C PHE A 228 -4.84 20.81 -5.37
N VAL A 229 -5.62 21.49 -4.53
CA VAL A 229 -5.12 22.59 -3.67
C VAL A 229 -4.66 22.04 -2.31
N THR A 230 -3.68 22.71 -1.71
CA THR A 230 -3.10 22.36 -0.40
C THR A 230 -2.46 23.61 0.23
N ALA A 231 -1.80 23.48 1.39
CA ALA A 231 -1.12 24.58 2.07
C ALA A 231 0.24 24.90 1.42
N GLY A 232 0.63 26.17 1.45
CA GLY A 232 1.88 26.68 0.88
C GLY A 232 3.12 26.20 1.63
N HIS A 233 3.04 26.15 2.96
CA HIS A 233 4.16 25.71 3.80
C HIS A 233 4.55 24.24 3.59
N CYS A 234 3.70 23.44 2.94
CA CYS A 234 3.99 22.03 2.66
C CYS A 234 5.07 21.84 1.60
N GLY A 235 5.23 22.77 0.65
CA GLY A 235 6.16 22.59 -0.46
C GLY A 235 6.30 23.84 -1.33
N ARG A 236 7.47 23.96 -1.98
CA ARG A 236 7.77 25.04 -2.92
C ARG A 236 7.37 24.65 -4.34
N ALA A 237 7.14 25.63 -5.20
CA ALA A 237 6.94 25.40 -6.63
C ALA A 237 8.09 24.54 -7.23
N GLY A 238 7.72 23.56 -8.05
CA GLY A 238 8.62 22.56 -8.62
C GLY A 238 8.90 21.33 -7.74
N ALA A 239 8.48 21.32 -6.47
CA ALA A 239 8.68 20.16 -5.61
C ALA A 239 7.84 18.95 -6.09
N GLY A 240 8.46 17.78 -6.13
CA GLY A 240 7.80 16.51 -6.46
C GLY A 240 6.90 16.02 -5.33
N VAL A 241 5.81 15.37 -5.72
CA VAL A 241 4.77 14.87 -4.82
C VAL A 241 4.52 13.39 -5.06
N SER A 242 4.49 12.62 -3.98
CA SER A 242 4.09 11.22 -3.96
C SER A 242 2.83 11.02 -3.13
N GLY A 243 2.00 10.06 -3.51
CA GLY A 243 0.73 9.77 -2.84
C GLY A 243 0.86 8.93 -1.58
N TRP A 244 -0.29 8.61 -1.00
CA TRP A 244 -0.40 7.74 0.17
C TRP A 244 0.26 6.37 -0.06
N ASP A 245 0.26 5.88 -1.30
CA ASP A 245 0.89 4.62 -1.75
C ASP A 245 2.38 4.77 -2.13
N ARG A 246 2.95 5.96 -1.95
CA ARG A 246 4.32 6.37 -2.35
C ARG A 246 4.59 6.44 -3.85
N SER A 247 3.60 6.18 -4.71
CA SER A 247 3.74 6.42 -6.15
C SER A 247 3.79 7.92 -6.44
N TYR A 248 4.43 8.29 -7.55
CA TYR A 248 4.58 9.69 -7.94
C TYR A 248 3.25 10.23 -8.50
N ILE A 249 2.77 11.35 -7.95
CA ILE A 249 1.53 12.02 -8.36
C ILE A 249 1.82 13.14 -9.37
N GLY A 250 2.79 13.99 -9.05
CA GLY A 250 3.01 15.23 -9.80
C GLY A 250 3.88 16.25 -9.06
N THR A 251 3.66 17.54 -9.31
CA THR A 251 4.50 18.62 -8.78
C THR A 251 3.70 19.84 -8.35
N PHE A 252 4.22 20.55 -7.35
CA PHE A 252 3.72 21.88 -6.97
C PHE A 252 3.90 22.87 -8.13
N GLN A 253 2.80 23.43 -8.60
CA GLN A 253 2.81 24.42 -9.69
C GLN A 253 2.86 25.86 -9.17
N GLY A 254 2.32 26.09 -7.97
CA GLY A 254 2.38 27.36 -7.27
C GLY A 254 2.33 27.14 -5.77
N SER A 255 3.03 27.99 -5.02
CA SER A 255 3.03 28.00 -3.56
C SER A 255 3.36 29.41 -3.06
N SER A 256 2.63 29.86 -2.04
CA SER A 256 2.85 31.13 -1.33
C SER A 256 2.84 30.84 0.17
N PHE A 257 3.98 31.03 0.83
CA PHE A 257 4.16 31.02 2.28
C PHE A 257 5.52 31.66 2.63
N PRO A 258 5.60 32.64 3.56
CA PRO A 258 4.50 33.21 4.36
C PRO A 258 3.65 34.24 3.57
N ASP A 259 3.04 35.20 4.26
CA ASP A 259 2.01 36.16 3.82
C ASP A 259 0.63 35.53 3.54
N ASN A 260 0.63 34.45 2.75
CA ASN A 260 -0.50 33.55 2.55
C ASN A 260 -0.07 32.13 2.94
N ASP A 261 -1.00 31.17 2.93
CA ASP A 261 -0.66 29.76 3.07
C ASP A 261 -1.46 28.87 2.12
N TYR A 262 -1.16 28.99 0.82
CA TYR A 262 -1.75 28.16 -0.21
C TYR A 262 -0.74 27.65 -1.23
N ALA A 263 -1.09 26.53 -1.83
CA ALA A 263 -0.44 25.95 -2.98
C ALA A 263 -1.44 25.15 -3.81
N TRP A 264 -0.99 24.76 -5.01
CA TRP A 264 -1.65 23.70 -5.76
C TRP A 264 -0.64 22.80 -6.47
N VAL A 265 -1.02 21.55 -6.63
CA VAL A 265 -0.22 20.48 -7.21
C VAL A 265 -0.93 20.01 -8.47
N SER A 266 -0.23 20.02 -9.60
CA SER A 266 -0.71 19.36 -10.82
C SER A 266 -0.58 17.86 -10.68
N VAL A 267 -1.57 17.10 -11.13
CA VAL A 267 -1.64 15.64 -10.99
C VAL A 267 -1.53 14.96 -12.36
N GLY A 268 -0.84 13.82 -12.41
CA GLY A 268 -0.70 12.96 -13.59
C GLY A 268 -0.27 11.55 -13.19
N SER A 269 0.49 10.85 -14.05
CA SER A 269 1.12 9.57 -13.69
C SER A 269 0.16 8.47 -13.24
N GLY A 270 -1.04 8.43 -13.83
CA GLY A 270 -2.10 7.47 -13.49
C GLY A 270 -3.06 7.94 -12.40
N TRP A 271 -2.77 9.03 -11.70
CA TRP A 271 -3.67 9.64 -10.73
C TRP A 271 -4.72 10.52 -11.43
N TRP A 272 -5.91 10.62 -10.82
CA TRP A 272 -7.01 11.44 -11.33
C TRP A 272 -7.69 12.23 -10.20
N THR A 273 -8.44 13.26 -10.57
CA THR A 273 -9.14 14.13 -9.62
C THR A 273 -10.55 13.64 -9.38
N VAL A 274 -11.03 13.72 -8.13
CA VAL A 274 -12.42 13.37 -7.75
C VAL A 274 -13.00 14.41 -6.80
N PRO A 275 -14.31 14.70 -6.86
CA PRO A 275 -14.98 15.72 -6.04
C PRO A 275 -15.32 15.19 -4.64
N VAL A 276 -14.35 14.59 -3.93
CA VAL A 276 -14.57 13.85 -2.68
C VAL A 276 -13.63 14.35 -1.58
N VAL A 277 -14.15 14.45 -0.35
CA VAL A 277 -13.38 14.56 0.89
C VAL A 277 -13.57 13.28 1.71
N LEU A 278 -12.48 12.69 2.15
CA LEU A 278 -12.42 11.43 2.88
C LEU A 278 -13.04 11.60 4.27
N GLY A 279 -14.01 10.75 4.59
CA GLY A 279 -14.65 10.68 5.90
C GLY A 279 -13.88 9.81 6.91
N TRP A 280 -12.79 9.16 6.46
CA TRP A 280 -11.92 8.26 7.25
C TRP A 280 -12.66 7.13 7.98
N GLY A 281 -13.86 6.77 7.51
CA GLY A 281 -14.75 5.82 8.20
C GLY A 281 -15.39 6.37 9.48
N THR A 282 -15.06 7.60 9.91
CA THR A 282 -15.77 8.32 10.98
C THR A 282 -17.14 8.78 10.48
N VAL A 283 -17.18 9.23 9.22
CA VAL A 283 -18.39 9.52 8.45
C VAL A 283 -18.25 8.93 7.05
N SER A 284 -19.33 8.88 6.28
CA SER A 284 -19.24 8.61 4.84
C SER A 284 -18.40 9.68 4.15
N ASP A 285 -17.72 9.32 3.06
CA ASP A 285 -17.01 10.30 2.24
C ASP A 285 -17.98 11.38 1.72
N GLN A 286 -17.53 12.63 1.76
CA GLN A 286 -18.35 13.80 1.44
C GLN A 286 -18.12 14.25 0.01
N LEU A 287 -19.20 14.47 -0.74
CA LEU A 287 -19.13 15.07 -2.06
C LEU A 287 -18.97 16.59 -1.96
N VAL A 288 -18.13 17.15 -2.81
CA VAL A 288 -17.92 18.59 -2.95
C VAL A 288 -18.83 19.10 -4.06
N ARG A 289 -19.71 20.06 -3.76
CA ARG A 289 -20.68 20.63 -4.72
C ARG A 289 -20.49 22.11 -5.01
N GLY A 290 -19.62 22.78 -4.27
CA GLY A 290 -19.32 24.19 -4.48
C GLY A 290 -18.36 24.73 -3.44
N SER A 291 -18.26 26.05 -3.36
CA SER A 291 -17.39 26.77 -2.43
C SER A 291 -18.05 28.03 -1.85
N ASN A 292 -19.36 27.95 -1.59
CA ASN A 292 -20.07 29.01 -0.87
C ASN A 292 -19.49 29.15 0.55
N VAL A 293 -19.13 30.37 0.93
CA VAL A 293 -18.44 30.65 2.19
C VAL A 293 -19.42 30.56 3.36
N ALA A 294 -19.10 29.73 4.34
CA ALA A 294 -19.85 29.57 5.57
C ALA A 294 -19.64 30.78 6.50
N PRO A 295 -20.70 31.39 7.06
CA PRO A 295 -20.58 32.54 7.95
C PRO A 295 -20.02 32.14 9.34
N VAL A 296 -19.55 33.13 10.11
CA VAL A 296 -19.21 32.94 11.52
C VAL A 296 -20.37 32.29 12.29
N GLY A 297 -20.06 31.31 13.12
CA GLY A 297 -21.01 30.50 13.87
C GLY A 297 -21.50 29.25 13.13
N ALA A 298 -21.27 29.14 11.81
CA ALA A 298 -21.64 27.96 11.05
C ALA A 298 -20.82 26.73 11.49
N SER A 299 -21.45 25.55 11.43
CA SER A 299 -20.77 24.27 11.60
C SER A 299 -19.79 24.03 10.46
N ILE A 300 -18.61 23.55 10.79
CA ILE A 300 -17.56 23.24 9.82
C ILE A 300 -16.80 22.00 10.27
N CYS A 301 -16.39 21.17 9.31
CA CYS A 301 -15.60 19.98 9.55
C CYS A 301 -14.29 20.04 8.77
N ARG A 302 -13.27 19.32 9.24
CA ARG A 302 -12.04 19.07 8.50
C ARG A 302 -11.78 17.59 8.32
N SER A 303 -11.03 17.28 7.26
CA SER A 303 -10.39 15.99 7.04
C SER A 303 -8.87 16.16 6.87
N GLY A 304 -8.08 15.36 7.59
CA GLY A 304 -6.62 15.37 7.52
C GLY A 304 -6.01 14.00 7.84
N SER A 305 -4.73 13.80 7.49
CA SER A 305 -4.07 12.49 7.52
C SER A 305 -3.54 12.07 8.89
N THR A 306 -3.62 12.96 9.89
CA THR A 306 -3.18 12.70 11.26
C THR A 306 -4.36 12.48 12.18
N THR A 307 -5.26 13.46 12.25
CA THR A 307 -6.41 13.41 13.18
C THR A 307 -7.72 13.02 12.49
N HIS A 308 -7.70 12.76 11.18
CA HIS A 308 -8.88 12.34 10.43
C HIS A 308 -9.99 13.41 10.46
N TRP A 309 -11.22 13.00 10.81
CA TRP A 309 -12.41 13.82 10.70
C TRP A 309 -12.80 14.48 12.03
N HIS A 310 -12.80 15.81 12.06
CA HIS A 310 -13.23 16.59 13.23
C HIS A 310 -14.11 17.76 12.82
N CYS A 311 -15.04 18.17 13.69
CA CYS A 311 -15.97 19.27 13.45
C CYS A 311 -16.01 20.27 14.60
N GLY A 312 -16.49 21.47 14.30
CA GLY A 312 -16.68 22.57 15.24
C GLY A 312 -17.36 23.72 14.52
N THR A 313 -16.93 24.95 14.80
CA THR A 313 -17.57 26.18 14.30
C THR A 313 -16.57 27.17 13.73
N VAL A 314 -17.02 27.96 12.76
CA VAL A 314 -16.30 29.15 12.29
C VAL A 314 -16.35 30.23 13.38
N LEU A 315 -15.19 30.76 13.77
CA LEU A 315 -15.05 31.73 14.86
C LEU A 315 -14.81 33.16 14.35
N ALA A 316 -14.01 33.31 13.30
CA ALA A 316 -13.69 34.59 12.69
C ALA A 316 -13.21 34.42 11.25
N HIS A 317 -13.39 35.45 10.43
CA HIS A 317 -12.75 35.56 9.11
C HIS A 317 -11.72 36.69 9.14
N ASN A 318 -10.85 36.70 8.13
CA ASN A 318 -9.87 37.76 7.92
C ASN A 318 -8.91 37.98 9.10
N GLU A 319 -8.46 36.89 9.72
CA GLU A 319 -7.52 36.95 10.84
C GLU A 319 -6.08 36.92 10.32
N THR A 320 -5.22 37.73 10.94
CA THR A 320 -3.77 37.67 10.73
C THR A 320 -3.15 36.87 11.85
N VAL A 321 -2.39 35.85 11.50
CA VAL A 321 -1.73 34.93 12.43
C VAL A 321 -0.22 35.14 12.36
N ASN A 322 0.40 35.30 13.52
CA ASN A 322 1.85 35.32 13.69
C ASN A 322 2.28 33.97 14.28
N TYR A 323 2.82 33.10 13.44
CA TYR A 323 3.27 31.76 13.84
C TYR A 323 4.56 31.82 14.68
N SER A 324 4.81 30.77 15.46
CA SER A 324 5.94 30.71 16.40
C SER A 324 7.32 30.69 15.72
N ASP A 325 7.39 30.37 14.43
CA ASP A 325 8.58 30.44 13.59
C ASP A 325 8.84 31.87 13.05
N GLY A 326 7.97 32.83 13.34
CA GLY A 326 8.01 34.21 12.87
C GLY A 326 7.30 34.46 11.54
N SER A 327 6.69 33.44 10.94
CA SER A 327 5.88 33.57 9.72
C SER A 327 4.57 34.30 10.05
N VAL A 328 4.25 35.35 9.29
CA VAL A 328 2.96 36.04 9.39
C VAL A 328 2.11 35.67 8.18
N VAL A 329 0.86 35.27 8.43
CA VAL A 329 -0.10 34.92 7.38
C VAL A 329 -1.39 35.71 7.59
N HIS A 330 -1.92 36.27 6.52
CA HIS A 330 -3.08 37.16 6.54
C HIS A 330 -4.35 36.46 6.04
N GLN A 331 -5.49 37.07 6.31
CA GLN A 331 -6.80 36.70 5.74
C GLN A 331 -7.26 35.27 6.04
N LEU A 332 -6.76 34.65 7.11
CA LEU A 332 -7.15 33.30 7.50
C LEU A 332 -8.55 33.27 8.13
N THR A 333 -9.23 32.14 8.03
CA THR A 333 -10.46 31.87 8.78
C THR A 333 -10.16 31.00 9.98
N LYS A 334 -10.60 31.45 11.15
CA LYS A 334 -10.42 30.77 12.43
C LYS A 334 -11.57 29.85 12.75
N THR A 335 -11.26 28.70 13.33
CA THR A 335 -12.24 27.69 13.73
C THR A 335 -11.93 27.10 15.10
N SER A 336 -12.95 26.56 15.76
CA SER A 336 -12.81 25.79 17.02
C SER A 336 -12.40 24.34 16.81
N VAL A 337 -12.15 23.93 15.56
CA VAL A 337 -11.84 22.53 15.26
C VAL A 337 -10.35 22.27 15.56
N CYS A 338 -10.02 21.18 16.26
CA CYS A 338 -8.62 20.80 16.57
C CYS A 338 -7.87 20.24 15.35
N ALA A 339 -6.55 20.38 15.27
CA ALA A 339 -5.72 19.76 14.24
C ALA A 339 -4.30 19.50 14.77
N GLU A 340 -3.54 18.63 14.12
CA GLU A 340 -2.16 18.31 14.47
C GLU A 340 -1.22 18.24 13.25
N GLY A 341 0.07 18.07 13.50
CA GLY A 341 1.08 17.99 12.45
C GLY A 341 0.79 16.88 11.44
N GLY A 342 0.69 17.23 10.16
CA GLY A 342 0.32 16.34 9.06
C GLY A 342 -1.12 16.51 8.56
N ASP A 343 -1.99 17.23 9.28
CA ASP A 343 -3.30 17.65 8.76
C ASP A 343 -3.21 18.91 7.89
N SER A 344 -2.07 19.61 7.92
CA SER A 344 -1.74 20.73 7.04
C SER A 344 -2.11 20.47 5.59
N GLY A 345 -2.79 21.41 4.96
CA GLY A 345 -3.33 21.31 3.61
C GLY A 345 -4.66 20.58 3.50
N GLY A 346 -5.07 19.82 4.52
CA GLY A 346 -6.31 19.05 4.55
C GLY A 346 -7.58 19.90 4.47
N SER A 347 -8.64 19.31 3.94
CA SER A 347 -9.91 19.96 3.61
C SER A 347 -10.62 20.52 4.84
N PHE A 348 -11.14 21.74 4.75
CA PHE A 348 -12.25 22.23 5.58
C PHE A 348 -13.52 22.34 4.73
N ILE A 349 -14.60 21.70 5.15
CA ILE A 349 -15.87 21.62 4.43
C ILE A 349 -17.05 21.95 5.36
N SER A 350 -18.05 22.66 4.85
CA SER A 350 -19.30 22.94 5.55
C SER A 350 -20.47 22.47 4.69
N GLY A 351 -21.21 21.47 5.16
CA GLY A 351 -22.13 20.72 4.30
C GLY A 351 -21.37 20.09 3.14
N ASP A 352 -21.71 20.48 1.92
CA ASP A 352 -21.07 20.08 0.65
C ASP A 352 -20.22 21.21 0.03
N GLN A 353 -19.95 22.28 0.78
CA GLN A 353 -19.23 23.47 0.32
C GLN A 353 -17.79 23.48 0.82
N ALA A 354 -16.83 23.49 -0.10
CA ALA A 354 -15.41 23.65 0.18
C ALA A 354 -15.13 25.03 0.81
N GLN A 355 -14.48 25.05 1.97
CA GLN A 355 -14.19 26.28 2.71
C GLN A 355 -12.71 26.68 2.58
N GLY A 356 -11.79 25.73 2.73
CA GLY A 356 -10.36 26.03 2.67
C GLY A 356 -9.45 24.88 3.04
N VAL A 357 -8.16 25.17 3.10
CA VAL A 357 -7.10 24.20 3.41
C VAL A 357 -6.44 24.54 4.75
N THR A 358 -6.20 23.53 5.58
CA THR A 358 -5.63 23.70 6.92
C THR A 358 -4.26 24.37 6.85
N SER A 359 -4.07 25.50 7.54
CA SER A 359 -2.80 26.23 7.58
C SER A 359 -2.02 25.90 8.84
N GLY A 360 -2.62 26.12 10.00
CA GLY A 360 -2.00 25.80 11.29
C GLY A 360 -2.93 26.06 12.46
N GLY A 361 -2.49 25.76 13.67
CA GLY A 361 -3.31 25.87 14.87
C GLY A 361 -2.49 25.81 16.15
N TRP A 362 -3.18 25.85 17.28
CA TRP A 362 -2.62 25.56 18.59
C TRP A 362 -3.49 24.53 19.31
N GLY A 363 -2.93 23.87 20.32
CA GLY A 363 -3.61 22.78 21.03
C GLY A 363 -3.42 21.44 20.32
N ASN A 364 -4.37 20.52 20.49
CA ASN A 364 -4.38 19.18 19.88
C ASN A 364 -5.79 18.58 19.96
N CYS A 365 -6.01 17.39 19.37
CA CYS A 365 -7.34 16.76 19.37
C CYS A 365 -7.70 15.99 20.65
N SER A 366 -6.80 15.93 21.65
CA SER A 366 -7.08 15.36 22.97
C SER A 366 -7.53 16.40 24.00
N SER A 367 -6.95 17.60 23.98
CA SER A 367 -7.25 18.69 24.93
C SER A 367 -8.02 19.86 24.30
N GLY A 368 -8.29 19.80 23.01
CA GLY A 368 -8.88 20.89 22.24
C GLY A 368 -7.83 21.88 21.74
N GLY A 369 -8.29 22.81 20.91
CA GLY A 369 -7.45 23.79 20.22
C GLY A 369 -8.25 24.60 19.21
N GLU A 370 -7.59 25.54 18.57
CA GLU A 370 -8.15 26.31 17.46
C GLU A 370 -7.24 26.17 16.25
N THR A 371 -7.86 26.21 15.07
CA THR A 371 -7.14 26.05 13.80
C THR A 371 -7.60 27.09 12.80
N TRP A 372 -6.65 27.57 12.03
CA TRP A 372 -6.83 28.47 10.92
C TRP A 372 -6.70 27.74 9.59
N PHE A 373 -7.53 28.14 8.63
CA PHE A 373 -7.45 27.67 7.25
C PHE A 373 -7.35 28.83 6.27
N GLN A 374 -6.65 28.58 5.18
CA GLN A 374 -6.59 29.48 4.03
C GLN A 374 -7.85 29.28 3.17
N PRO A 375 -8.65 30.33 2.90
CA PRO A 375 -9.89 30.20 2.14
C PRO A 375 -9.67 29.65 0.72
N VAL A 376 -10.48 28.66 0.30
CA VAL A 376 -10.31 27.99 -1.00
C VAL A 376 -10.50 28.93 -2.19
N ASN A 377 -11.46 29.85 -2.10
CA ASN A 377 -11.79 30.76 -3.20
C ASN A 377 -10.62 31.70 -3.56
N GLU A 378 -9.77 32.04 -2.59
CA GLU A 378 -8.56 32.81 -2.86
C GLU A 378 -7.57 32.01 -3.70
N ILE A 379 -7.36 30.74 -3.37
CA ILE A 379 -6.46 29.84 -4.10
C ILE A 379 -6.95 29.65 -5.54
N LEU A 380 -8.26 29.41 -5.69
CA LEU A 380 -8.90 29.24 -7.00
C LEU A 380 -8.70 30.49 -7.87
N ASN A 381 -8.99 31.67 -7.33
CA ASN A 381 -8.84 32.93 -8.04
C ASN A 381 -7.38 33.24 -8.38
N ARG A 382 -6.45 32.99 -7.44
CA ARG A 382 -5.02 33.30 -7.62
C ARG A 382 -4.39 32.54 -8.78
N TYR A 383 -4.76 31.27 -8.95
CA TYR A 383 -4.19 30.35 -9.93
C TYR A 383 -5.11 30.05 -11.11
N GLY A 384 -6.30 30.66 -11.18
CA GLY A 384 -7.27 30.39 -12.25
C GLY A 384 -7.78 28.95 -12.25
N LEU A 385 -7.93 28.34 -11.08
CA LEU A 385 -8.33 26.94 -10.92
C LEU A 385 -9.85 26.83 -10.82
N THR A 386 -10.39 25.73 -11.32
CA THR A 386 -11.80 25.35 -11.15
C THR A 386 -11.89 24.14 -10.24
N LEU A 387 -12.67 24.27 -9.16
CA LEU A 387 -12.96 23.18 -8.23
C LEU A 387 -13.65 22.03 -8.97
N HIS A 388 -13.20 20.80 -8.75
CA HIS A 388 -13.91 19.63 -9.26
C HIS A 388 -15.10 19.37 -8.33
N THR A 389 -16.32 19.52 -8.86
CA THR A 389 -17.58 19.33 -8.11
C THR A 389 -18.40 18.17 -8.67
N ALA A 390 -19.25 17.58 -7.82
CA ALA A 390 -20.12 16.44 -8.13
C ALA A 390 -21.50 16.81 -8.66
#